data_AF-A0A803Q421-F1
#
_entry.id   AF-A0A803Q421-F1
#
_cell.length_a   1.000
_cell.length_b   1.000
_cell.length_c   1.000
_cell.angle_alpha   90.00
_cell.angle_beta   90.00
_cell.angle_gamma   90.00
#
_symmetry.space_group_name_H-M   'P 1'
#
loop_
_entity.id
_entity.type
_entity.pdbx_description
1 polymer ?
#
loop_
_entity_poly.entity_id
_entity_poly.type
_entity_poly.pdbx_seq_one_letter_code
_entity_poly.pdbx_strand_id
1 'polypeptide(L)'
;MASHLDTDSSNPAVFVNGELLRSYIGKRVRALVQVIRSENGAVIGKSTDDNQIFVKGTPPLGSLTGFVEVIGIADDDRSIRAEIWNNFGDKIGMIY
;
A
#
# COMPACT_ATOMS: atom_id res chain seq x y z
N MET A 1 13.46 -23.36 18.02
CA MET A 1 12.08 -22.82 17.97
C MET A 1 12.24 -21.30 18.01
N ALA A 2 12.08 -20.52 16.94
CA ALA A 2 11.05 -20.56 15.91
C ALA A 2 11.59 -20.42 14.47
N SER A 3 10.92 -21.12 13.56
CA SER A 3 10.94 -21.03 12.10
C SER A 3 10.03 -19.90 11.61
N HIS A 4 10.21 -19.47 10.34
CA HIS A 4 9.48 -18.43 9.59
C HIS A 4 9.89 -17.00 10.00
N LEU A 5 10.45 -16.19 9.11
CA LEU A 5 9.80 -15.76 7.87
C LEU A 5 10.75 -15.86 6.68
N ASP A 6 10.38 -16.72 5.74
CA ASP A 6 10.63 -16.51 4.33
C ASP A 6 10.35 -15.05 3.99
N THR A 7 11.42 -14.24 3.91
CA THR A 7 11.39 -13.14 2.96
C THR A 7 11.36 -13.85 1.61
N ASP A 8 10.16 -14.13 1.11
CA ASP A 8 9.90 -14.50 -0.27
C ASP A 8 10.39 -13.34 -1.14
N SER A 9 11.70 -13.23 -1.29
CA SER A 9 12.41 -12.30 -2.16
C SER A 9 12.26 -12.71 -3.63
N SER A 10 11.38 -13.68 -3.90
CA SER A 10 11.05 -14.21 -5.23
C SER A 10 9.81 -13.53 -5.84
N ASN A 11 9.00 -12.79 -5.07
CA ASN A 11 7.97 -11.91 -5.62
C ASN A 11 8.41 -10.44 -5.50
N PRO A 12 9.03 -9.85 -6.54
CA PRO A 12 9.20 -8.41 -6.57
C PRO A 12 7.81 -7.78 -6.56
N ALA A 13 7.42 -7.18 -5.44
CA ALA A 13 6.21 -6.37 -5.39
C ALA A 13 6.38 -5.24 -6.42
N VAL A 14 5.62 -5.31 -7.50
CA VAL A 14 5.75 -4.36 -8.61
C VAL A 14 5.21 -3.02 -8.15
N PHE A 15 5.96 -1.95 -8.37
CA PHE A 15 5.47 -0.61 -8.05
C PHE A 15 4.38 -0.22 -9.05
N VAL A 16 3.16 -0.04 -8.55
CA VAL A 16 1.99 0.34 -9.34
C VAL A 16 1.38 1.62 -8.77
N ASN A 17 0.83 2.45 -9.65
CA ASN A 17 -0.03 3.57 -9.29
C ASN A 17 -1.51 3.19 -9.55
N GLY A 18 -2.43 4.13 -9.33
CA GLY A 18 -3.86 3.88 -9.50
C GLY A 18 -4.26 3.48 -10.92
N GLU A 19 -3.53 3.93 -11.94
CA GLU A 19 -3.78 3.52 -13.31
C GLU A 19 -3.21 2.12 -13.62
N LEU A 20 -1.98 1.83 -13.18
CA LEU A 20 -1.32 0.55 -13.39
C LEU A 20 -2.00 -0.56 -12.59
N LEU A 21 -2.60 -0.27 -11.44
CA LEU A 21 -3.20 -1.27 -10.55
C LEU A 21 -4.15 -2.22 -11.29
N ARG A 22 -5.00 -1.69 -12.18
CA ARG A 22 -5.94 -2.46 -13.00
C ARG A 22 -5.29 -3.52 -13.89
N SER A 23 -4.02 -3.33 -14.26
CA SER A 23 -3.25 -4.26 -15.09
C SER A 23 -2.58 -5.38 -14.26
N TYR A 24 -2.60 -5.25 -12.93
CA TYR A 24 -1.95 -6.18 -12.00
C TYR A 24 -2.94 -6.84 -11.02
N ILE A 25 -4.24 -6.81 -11.31
CA ILE A 25 -5.28 -7.48 -10.51
C ILE A 25 -4.92 -8.96 -10.29
N GLY A 26 -5.00 -9.42 -9.04
CA GLY A 26 -4.62 -10.77 -8.61
C GLY A 26 -3.12 -11.01 -8.43
N LYS A 27 -2.28 -9.98 -8.61
CA LYS A 27 -0.82 -10.04 -8.37
C LYS A 27 -0.42 -9.21 -7.17
N ARG A 28 0.74 -9.57 -6.60
CA ARG A 28 1.37 -8.81 -5.52
C ARG A 28 1.98 -7.53 -6.07
N VAL A 29 1.54 -6.40 -5.53
CA VAL A 29 1.94 -5.05 -5.94
C VAL A 29 2.31 -4.22 -4.73
N ARG A 30 3.10 -3.17 -4.96
CA ARG A 30 3.37 -2.11 -4.01
C ARG A 30 2.88 -0.80 -4.60
N ALA A 31 2.12 -0.04 -3.84
CA ALA A 31 1.62 1.25 -4.28
C ALA A 31 1.90 2.29 -3.20
N LEU A 32 2.42 3.44 -3.61
CA LEU A 32 2.49 4.60 -2.73
C LEU A 32 1.14 5.31 -2.79
N VAL A 33 0.51 5.43 -1.63
CA VAL A 33 -0.78 6.09 -1.45
C VAL A 33 -0.64 7.19 -0.43
N GLN A 34 -1.05 8.39 -0.83
CA GLN A 34 -1.25 9.51 0.06
C GLN A 34 -2.56 9.32 0.80
N VAL A 35 -2.51 9.19 2.11
CA VAL A 35 -3.71 8.95 2.92
C VAL A 35 -4.59 10.20 2.92
N ILE A 36 -5.82 10.05 2.42
CA ILE A 36 -6.83 11.11 2.46
C ILE A 36 -7.68 10.93 3.72
N ARG A 37 -8.17 9.71 3.94
CA ARG A 37 -9.02 9.35 5.07
C ARG A 37 -8.95 7.85 5.37
N SER A 38 -9.10 7.50 6.64
CA SER A 38 -9.20 6.12 7.10
C SER A 38 -10.66 5.84 7.47
N GLU A 39 -11.25 4.77 6.95
CA GLU A 39 -12.66 4.43 7.14
C GLU A 39 -12.78 2.97 7.61
N ASN A 40 -13.20 2.72 8.87
CA ASN A 40 -13.57 1.41 9.45
C ASN A 40 -12.90 0.14 8.86
N GLY A 41 -11.55 0.09 8.83
CA GLY A 41 -10.81 -1.08 8.32
C GLY A 41 -10.46 -1.04 6.83
N ALA A 42 -10.58 0.13 6.21
CA ALA A 42 -10.02 0.47 4.92
C ALA A 42 -9.38 1.88 4.99
N VAL A 43 -8.41 2.13 4.13
CA VAL A 43 -7.80 3.46 3.96
C VAL A 43 -8.06 3.92 2.55
N ILE A 44 -8.62 5.12 2.43
CA ILE A 44 -8.82 5.77 1.14
C ILE A 44 -7.63 6.69 0.94
N GLY A 45 -6.82 6.33 -0.05
CA GLY A 45 -5.65 7.08 -0.45
C GLY A 45 -5.75 7.59 -1.87
N LYS A 46 -4.88 8.54 -2.21
CA LYS A 46 -4.62 8.97 -3.58
C LYS A 46 -3.26 8.43 -4.01
N SER A 47 -3.17 7.86 -5.20
CA SER A 47 -1.87 7.55 -5.77
C SER A 47 -1.15 8.83 -6.24
N THR A 48 0.12 8.71 -6.60
CA THR A 48 0.92 9.82 -7.16
C THR A 48 0.37 10.37 -8.48
N ASP A 49 -0.48 9.59 -9.15
CA ASP A 49 -1.15 9.92 -10.41
C ASP A 49 -2.54 10.55 -10.19
N ASP A 50 -2.83 11.07 -8.99
CA ASP A 50 -4.12 11.69 -8.65
C ASP A 50 -5.33 10.72 -8.65
N ASN A 51 -5.12 9.45 -9.01
CA ASN A 51 -6.13 8.40 -8.97
C ASN A 51 -6.39 7.91 -7.52
N GLN A 52 -7.66 7.82 -7.13
CA GLN A 52 -8.07 7.29 -5.82
C GLN A 52 -7.87 5.77 -5.76
N ILE A 53 -7.29 5.29 -4.66
CA ILE A 53 -7.09 3.87 -4.37
C ILE A 53 -7.70 3.55 -3.00
N PHE A 54 -8.48 2.48 -2.97
CA PHE A 54 -9.07 1.87 -1.79
C PHE A 54 -8.16 0.78 -1.28
N VAL A 55 -7.58 1.01 -0.11
CA VAL A 55 -6.73 0.02 0.53
C VAL A 55 -7.55 -0.71 1.57
N LYS A 56 -7.94 -1.94 1.26
CA LYS A 56 -8.66 -2.84 2.15
C LYS A 56 -7.66 -3.49 3.10
N GLY A 57 -7.85 -3.31 4.41
CA GLY A 57 -6.98 -3.91 5.41
C GLY A 57 -6.94 -3.08 6.68
N THR A 58 -6.63 -3.74 7.79
CA THR A 58 -6.51 -3.07 9.08
C THR A 58 -5.19 -2.29 9.10
N PRO A 59 -5.22 -0.94 9.12
CA PRO A 59 -4.00 -0.18 9.30
C PRO A 59 -3.39 -0.50 10.68
N PRO A 60 -2.05 -0.42 10.84
CA PRO A 60 -1.43 -0.54 12.15
C PRO A 60 -2.01 0.50 13.13
N LEU A 61 -1.90 0.26 14.44
CA LEU A 61 -2.49 1.07 15.53
C LEU A 61 -2.04 2.55 15.60
N GLY A 62 -1.40 3.10 14.56
CA GLY A 62 -1.04 4.50 14.41
C GLY A 62 -1.89 5.21 13.35
N SER A 63 -2.06 6.52 13.51
CA SER A 63 -2.63 7.34 12.44
C SER A 63 -1.68 7.33 11.24
N LEU A 64 -2.10 6.72 10.14
CA LEU A 64 -1.39 6.81 8.88
C LEU A 64 -1.59 8.22 8.32
N THR A 65 -0.51 9.00 8.19
CA THR A 65 -0.54 10.39 7.69
C THR A 65 0.47 10.59 6.57
N GLY A 66 0.18 11.52 5.66
CA GLY A 66 1.05 11.81 4.53
C GLY A 66 1.08 10.66 3.51
N PHE A 67 2.27 10.15 3.20
CA PHE A 67 2.50 9.07 2.24
C PHE A 67 2.73 7.74 2.92
N VAL A 68 2.05 6.71 2.40
CA VAL A 68 2.13 5.35 2.93
C VAL A 68 2.40 4.39 1.78
N GLU A 69 3.45 3.59 1.91
CA GLU A 69 3.61 2.41 1.08
C GLU A 69 2.62 1.36 1.51
N VAL A 70 1.88 0.83 0.57
CA VAL A 70 1.03 -0.32 0.78
C VAL A 70 1.52 -1.42 -0.12
N ILE A 71 1.90 -2.54 0.49
CA ILE A 71 2.27 -3.75 -0.23
C ILE A 71 1.16 -4.76 0.01
N GLY A 72 0.64 -5.33 -1.07
CA GLY A 72 -0.48 -6.23 -0.99
C GLY A 72 -0.86 -6.81 -2.34
N ILE A 73 -2.05 -7.37 -2.41
CA ILE A 73 -2.58 -7.97 -3.64
C ILE A 73 -3.62 -7.02 -4.24
N ALA A 74 -3.50 -6.73 -5.52
CA ALA A 74 -4.50 -5.96 -6.24
C ALA A 74 -5.81 -6.76 -6.30
N ASP A 75 -6.86 -6.23 -5.68
CA ASP A 75 -8.17 -6.87 -5.56
C ASP A 75 -9.10 -6.42 -6.71
N ASP A 76 -9.05 -5.13 -7.09
CA ASP A 76 -9.81 -4.52 -8.19
C ASP A 76 -8.98 -3.45 -8.93
N ASP A 77 -9.59 -2.73 -9.89
CA ASP A 77 -8.95 -1.61 -10.62
C ASP A 77 -8.39 -0.52 -9.71
N ARG A 78 -9.06 -0.29 -8.58
CA ARG A 78 -8.72 0.71 -7.56
C ARG A 78 -8.68 0.14 -6.15
N SER A 79 -8.73 -1.18 -5.98
CA SER A 79 -8.70 -1.83 -4.66
C SER A 79 -7.41 -2.60 -4.46
N ILE A 80 -6.74 -2.39 -3.33
CA ILE A 80 -5.59 -3.20 -2.91
C ILE A 80 -5.92 -3.81 -1.56
N ARG A 81 -5.73 -5.12 -1.45
CA ARG A 81 -5.74 -5.82 -0.17
C ARG A 81 -4.37 -5.68 0.47
N ALA A 82 -4.24 -4.74 1.42
CA ALA A 82 -3.00 -4.50 2.11
C ALA A 82 -2.59 -5.69 2.98
N GLU A 83 -1.34 -6.11 2.80
CA GLU A 83 -0.68 -7.08 3.65
C GLU A 83 0.33 -6.38 4.58
N ILE A 84 1.06 -5.41 4.04
CA ILE A 84 2.08 -4.65 4.76
C ILE A 84 1.84 -3.16 4.52
N TRP A 85 1.91 -2.39 5.59
CA TRP A 85 1.80 -0.93 5.58
C TRP A 85 3.12 -0.33 6.03
N ASN A 86 3.68 0.57 5.23
CA ASN A 86 4.91 1.28 5.55
C ASN A 86 4.64 2.79 5.53
N ASN A 87 4.60 3.40 6.71
CA ASN A 87 4.35 4.83 6.84
C ASN A 87 5.62 5.62 6.54
N PHE A 88 5.63 6.38 5.44
CA PHE A 88 6.73 7.32 5.15
C PHE A 88 6.51 8.70 5.79
N GLY A 89 5.30 9.00 6.25
CA GLY A 89 4.92 10.29 6.83
C GLY A 89 4.82 11.40 5.78
N ASP A 90 4.96 12.64 6.22
CA ASP A 90 4.80 13.83 5.37
C ASP A 90 6.03 14.18 4.52
N LYS A 91 7.18 13.50 4.70
CA LYS A 91 8.43 13.82 4.00
C LYS A 91 9.22 12.58 3.60
N ILE A 92 9.23 12.29 2.30
CA ILE A 92 10.18 11.36 1.70
C ILE A 92 11.50 12.13 1.47
N GLY A 93 12.38 12.08 2.45
CA GLY A 93 13.74 12.62 2.34
C GLY A 93 14.03 13.78 3.28
N MET A 94 14.43 13.46 4.51
CA MET A 94 15.43 14.21 5.28
C MET A 94 16.18 13.22 6.17
N ILE A 95 17.17 12.54 5.60
CA ILE A 95 18.27 11.97 6.39
C ILE A 95 19.19 13.14 6.75
N TYR A 96 19.37 13.40 8.05
CA TYR A 96 20.37 14.35 8.58
C TYR A 96 21.68 13.61 8.84
#